data_AF-A0A1Y3YTD1-F1
#
_entry.id   AF-A0A1Y3YTD1-F1
#
_cell.length_a   1.000
_cell.length_b   1.000
_cell.length_c   1.000
_cell.angle_alpha   90.00
_cell.angle_beta   90.00
_cell.angle_gamma   90.00
#
_symmetry.space_group_name_H-M   'P 1'
#
loop_
_entity.id
_entity.type
_entity.pdbx_description
1 polymer ?
#
loop_
_entity_poly.entity_id
_entity_poly.type
_entity_poly.pdbx_seq_one_letter_code
_entity_poly.pdbx_strand_id
1 'polypeptide(L)'
;MGVFSRKKVTEDVPVEEKRQEEAKTASSVKSVLEGSLLAEKLRQNIRFVLFATFLGIWYISNGYSTEKLHRERVLLEKEVTDLRFESISAAADLMLMRKQSEIIKRIKNEGLALEESKEPPVKLYR
;
A
#
# COMPACT_ATOMS: atom_id res chain seq x y z
N MET A 1 -44.72 43.27 -59.48
CA MET A 1 -43.50 44.06 -59.21
C MET A 1 -43.53 44.38 -57.72
N GLY A 2 -42.87 43.61 -56.87
CA GLY A 2 -41.50 43.91 -56.43
C GLY A 2 -41.49 44.09 -54.90
N VAL A 3 -41.76 43.06 -54.09
CA VAL A 3 -40.84 42.17 -53.36
C VAL A 3 -39.88 42.82 -52.34
N PHE A 4 -39.78 42.13 -51.18
CA PHE A 4 -38.66 42.09 -50.21
C PHE A 4 -38.63 43.06 -49.01
N SER A 5 -39.30 42.60 -47.94
CA SER A 5 -38.68 42.21 -46.66
C SER A 5 -37.29 42.78 -46.33
N ARG A 6 -37.20 43.52 -45.22
CA ARG A 6 -36.07 43.43 -44.31
C ARG A 6 -36.55 43.22 -42.88
N LYS A 7 -36.41 41.97 -42.43
CA LYS A 7 -36.13 41.62 -41.03
C LYS A 7 -35.18 42.65 -40.42
N LYS A 8 -35.60 43.28 -39.31
CA LYS A 8 -34.68 43.57 -38.21
C LYS A 8 -34.98 42.56 -37.11
N VAL A 9 -34.09 41.59 -37.05
CA VAL A 9 -34.00 40.52 -36.07
C VAL A 9 -33.02 41.03 -35.01
N THR A 10 -33.45 40.98 -33.75
CA THR A 10 -32.64 41.13 -32.51
C THR A 10 -32.04 42.54 -32.33
N GLU A 11 -32.01 43.19 -31.17
CA GLU A 11 -31.58 42.73 -29.86
C GLU A 11 -32.18 43.66 -28.80
N ASP A 12 -33.14 43.18 -28.02
CA ASP A 12 -33.46 43.79 -26.74
C ASP A 12 -33.72 42.63 -25.76
N VAL A 13 -32.93 42.62 -24.67
CA VAL A 13 -33.05 41.75 -23.48
C VAL A 13 -32.56 40.30 -23.69
N PRO A 14 -31.35 39.93 -23.22
CA PRO A 14 -31.19 39.41 -21.85
C PRO A 14 -29.79 39.69 -21.23
N VAL A 15 -29.31 40.93 -21.24
CA VAL A 15 -28.01 41.28 -20.62
C VAL A 15 -28.14 41.45 -19.11
N GLU A 16 -29.29 41.94 -18.62
CA GLU A 16 -29.51 42.14 -17.18
C GLU A 16 -29.78 40.83 -16.43
N GLU A 17 -30.55 39.90 -17.00
CA GLU A 17 -30.81 38.58 -16.39
C GLU A 17 -29.52 37.77 -16.23
N LYS A 18 -28.67 37.74 -17.27
CA LYS A 18 -27.35 37.08 -17.21
C LYS A 18 -26.40 37.75 -16.23
N ARG A 19 -26.35 39.09 -16.16
CA ARG A 19 -25.56 39.81 -15.15
C ARG A 19 -26.06 39.57 -13.73
N GLN A 20 -27.37 39.44 -13.53
CA GLN A 20 -27.95 39.16 -12.22
C GLN A 20 -27.67 37.70 -11.79
N GLU A 21 -27.74 36.73 -12.69
CA GLU A 21 -27.33 35.35 -12.40
C GLU A 21 -25.83 35.24 -12.13
N GLU A 22 -24.99 35.86 -12.96
CA GLU A 22 -23.53 35.89 -12.75
C GLU A 22 -23.16 36.60 -11.45
N ALA A 23 -23.84 37.72 -11.10
CA ALA A 23 -23.61 38.43 -9.85
C ALA A 23 -24.11 37.65 -8.62
N LYS A 24 -25.25 36.95 -8.71
CA LYS A 24 -25.77 36.08 -7.64
C LYS A 24 -24.88 34.85 -7.44
N THR A 25 -24.38 34.27 -8.53
CA THR A 25 -23.46 33.14 -8.50
C THR A 25 -22.12 33.60 -7.93
N ALA A 26 -21.54 34.69 -8.43
CA ALA A 26 -20.30 35.29 -7.93
C ALA A 26 -20.41 35.70 -6.45
N SER A 27 -21.55 36.26 -6.03
CA SER A 27 -21.83 36.59 -4.62
C SER A 27 -21.96 35.33 -3.76
N SER A 28 -22.55 34.25 -4.28
CA SER A 28 -22.62 32.96 -3.60
C SER A 28 -21.24 32.32 -3.46
N VAL A 29 -20.39 32.34 -4.49
CA VAL A 29 -19.02 31.80 -4.37
C VAL A 29 -18.16 32.67 -3.44
N LYS A 30 -18.33 34.00 -3.49
CA LYS A 30 -17.65 34.92 -2.56
C LYS A 30 -18.05 34.68 -1.11
N SER A 31 -19.33 34.47 -0.83
CA SER A 31 -19.81 34.19 0.53
C SER A 31 -19.46 32.78 1.03
N VAL A 32 -19.26 31.81 0.13
CA VAL A 32 -18.64 30.52 0.49
C VAL A 32 -17.15 30.70 0.82
N LEU A 33 -16.42 31.50 0.03
CA LEU A 33 -15.00 31.82 0.26
C LEU A 33 -14.78 32.62 1.55
N GLU A 34 -15.67 33.55 1.85
CA GLU A 34 -15.68 34.35 3.08
C GLU A 34 -16.15 33.52 4.30
N GLY A 35 -16.69 32.31 4.06
CA GLY A 35 -17.03 31.34 5.09
C GLY A 35 -18.32 31.66 5.87
N SER A 36 -19.04 32.72 5.52
CA SER A 36 -20.28 33.12 6.22
C SER A 36 -21.39 32.09 6.07
N LEU A 37 -21.56 31.54 4.85
CA LEU A 37 -22.53 30.46 4.60
C LEU A 37 -22.16 29.16 5.29
N LEU A 38 -20.86 28.87 5.42
CA LEU A 38 -20.38 27.71 6.14
C LEU A 38 -20.61 27.88 7.64
N ALA A 39 -20.32 29.05 8.20
CA ALA A 39 -20.49 29.36 9.62
C ALA A 39 -21.97 29.29 10.06
N GLU A 40 -22.90 29.75 9.23
CA GLU A 40 -24.33 29.69 9.52
C GLU A 40 -24.86 28.24 9.48
N LYS A 41 -24.46 27.46 8.45
CA LYS A 41 -24.79 26.02 8.38
C LYS A 41 -24.11 25.20 9.47
N LEU A 42 -22.89 25.57 9.88
CA LEU A 42 -22.16 24.94 11.00
C LEU A 42 -22.90 25.14 12.31
N ARG A 43 -23.38 26.36 12.57
CA ARG A 43 -24.11 26.70 13.80
C ARG A 43 -25.44 25.95 13.88
N GLN A 44 -26.14 25.81 12.76
CA GLN A 44 -27.38 25.05 12.68
C GLN A 44 -27.18 23.53 12.87
N ASN A 45 -26.04 22.99 12.42
CA ASN A 45 -25.75 21.55 12.41
C ASN A 45 -24.52 21.15 13.23
N ILE A 46 -24.28 21.83 14.36
CA ILE A 46 -23.06 21.65 15.15
C ILE A 46 -22.82 20.20 15.59
N ARG A 47 -23.90 19.46 15.89
CA ARG A 47 -23.82 18.03 16.25
C ARG A 47 -23.26 17.16 15.12
N PHE A 48 -23.67 17.42 13.88
CA PHE A 48 -23.18 16.68 12.71
C PHE A 48 -21.73 17.03 12.40
N VAL A 49 -21.37 18.32 12.51
CA VAL A 49 -20.00 18.79 12.26
C VAL A 49 -19.03 18.16 13.27
N LEU A 50 -19.39 18.16 14.56
CA LEU A 50 -18.59 17.49 15.59
C LEU A 50 -18.40 16.00 15.31
N PHE A 51 -19.46 15.32 14.87
CA PHE A 51 -19.38 13.92 14.47
C PHE A 51 -18.45 13.70 13.26
N ALA A 52 -18.55 14.55 12.24
CA ALA A 52 -17.68 14.48 11.06
C ALA A 52 -16.21 14.78 11.41
N THR A 53 -15.94 15.78 12.26
CA THR A 53 -14.59 16.07 12.74
C THR A 53 -14.04 14.91 13.57
N PHE A 54 -14.86 14.30 14.44
CA PHE A 54 -14.48 13.10 15.18
C PHE A 54 -14.11 11.93 14.27
N LEU A 55 -14.91 11.66 13.23
CA LEU A 55 -14.58 10.67 12.21
C LEU A 55 -13.29 11.02 11.45
N GLY A 56 -13.05 12.30 11.16
CA GLY A 56 -11.81 12.76 10.55
C GLY A 56 -10.58 12.49 11.42
N ILE A 57 -10.67 12.79 12.73
CA ILE A 57 -9.61 12.49 13.69
C ILE A 57 -9.39 10.97 13.80
N TRP A 58 -10.47 10.19 13.88
CA TRP A 58 -10.37 8.72 13.90
C TRP A 58 -9.68 8.20 12.63
N TYR A 59 -10.08 8.69 11.46
CA TYR A 59 -9.50 8.29 10.18
C TYR A 59 -7.99 8.56 10.12
N ILE A 60 -7.57 9.76 10.52
CA ILE A 60 -6.14 10.12 10.61
C ILE A 60 -5.43 9.22 11.63
N SER A 61 -6.04 8.98 12.79
CA SER A 61 -5.48 8.11 13.83
C SER A 61 -5.27 6.68 13.33
N ASN A 62 -6.16 6.16 12.48
CA ASN A 62 -6.01 4.83 11.89
C ASN A 62 -4.80 4.75 10.94
N GLY A 63 -4.50 5.84 10.22
CA GLY A 63 -3.37 5.91 9.29
C GLY A 63 -1.98 5.84 9.97
N TYR A 64 -1.85 6.31 11.20
CA TYR A 64 -0.56 6.23 11.92
C TYR A 64 -0.18 4.81 12.36
N SER A 65 -1.16 3.91 12.52
CA SER A 65 -0.91 2.51 12.86
C SER A 65 -0.33 1.71 11.70
N THR A 66 -0.64 2.10 10.46
CA THR A 66 -0.19 1.38 9.26
C THR A 66 1.31 1.49 9.01
N GLU A 67 1.95 2.63 9.31
CA GLU A 67 3.38 2.80 9.06
C GLU A 67 4.25 1.94 9.98
N LYS A 68 3.91 1.91 11.28
CA LYS A 68 4.62 1.07 12.26
C LYS A 68 4.45 -0.41 11.96
N LEU A 69 3.22 -0.82 11.66
CA LEU A 69 2.90 -2.20 11.30
C LEU A 69 3.62 -2.61 10.01
N HIS A 70 3.68 -1.74 9.00
CA HIS A 70 4.38 -2.03 7.76
C HIS A 70 5.88 -2.21 7.97
N ARG A 71 6.50 -1.37 8.79
CA ARG A 71 7.93 -1.51 9.14
C ARG A 71 8.23 -2.82 9.85
N GLU A 72 7.39 -3.17 10.82
CA GLU A 72 7.53 -4.42 11.58
C GLU A 72 7.35 -5.64 10.68
N ARG A 73 6.36 -5.61 9.78
CA ARG A 73 6.15 -6.64 8.74
C ARG A 73 7.39 -6.86 7.89
N VAL A 74 7.99 -5.79 7.37
CA VAL A 74 9.19 -5.88 6.52
C VAL A 74 10.38 -6.45 7.29
N LEU A 75 10.55 -6.07 8.56
CA LEU A 75 11.61 -6.63 9.41
C LEU A 75 11.40 -8.13 9.67
N LEU A 76 10.17 -8.53 10.03
CA LEU A 76 9.81 -9.94 10.25
C LEU A 76 9.99 -10.78 8.98
N GLU A 77 9.58 -10.27 7.81
CA GLU A 77 9.77 -10.97 6.53
C GLU A 77 11.24 -11.18 6.19
N LYS A 78 12.07 -10.17 6.49
CA LYS A 78 13.52 -10.29 6.34
C LYS A 78 14.09 -11.34 7.28
N GLU A 79 13.71 -11.30 8.56
CA GLU A 79 14.17 -12.27 9.57
C GLU A 79 13.79 -13.71 9.21
N VAL A 80 12.55 -13.94 8.75
CA VAL A 80 12.11 -15.25 8.25
C VAL A 80 12.95 -15.70 7.06
N THR A 81 13.29 -14.79 6.16
CA THR A 81 14.12 -15.09 4.99
C THR A 81 15.55 -15.44 5.39
N ASP A 82 16.15 -14.68 6.31
CA ASP A 82 17.50 -14.92 6.83
C ASP A 82 17.56 -16.27 7.56
N LEU A 83 16.59 -16.58 8.42
CA LEU A 83 16.49 -17.88 9.11
C LEU A 83 16.35 -19.06 8.14
N ARG A 84 15.60 -18.87 7.04
CA ARG A 84 15.50 -19.88 5.99
C ARG A 84 16.85 -20.13 5.32
N PHE A 85 17.58 -19.08 4.97
CA PHE A 85 18.92 -19.22 4.40
C PHE A 85 19.91 -19.88 5.35
N GLU A 86 19.84 -19.54 6.64
CA GLU A 86 20.66 -20.18 7.68
C GLU A 86 20.34 -21.68 7.78
N SER A 87 19.07 -22.06 7.82
CA SER A 87 18.65 -23.46 7.89
C SER A 87 19.11 -24.28 6.67
N ILE A 88 19.04 -23.70 5.48
CA ILE A 88 19.48 -24.34 4.24
C ILE A 88 20.99 -24.49 4.24
N SER A 89 21.72 -23.44 4.62
CA SER A 89 23.18 -23.46 4.69
C SER A 89 23.68 -24.49 5.71
N ALA A 90 23.11 -24.49 6.92
CA ALA A 90 23.45 -25.46 7.95
C ALA A 90 23.13 -26.91 7.54
N ALA A 91 22.00 -27.14 6.86
CA ALA A 91 21.67 -28.45 6.32
C ALA A 91 22.66 -28.87 5.21
N ALA A 92 23.09 -27.94 4.34
CA ALA A 92 24.07 -28.19 3.31
C ALA A 92 25.44 -28.53 3.89
N ASP A 93 25.89 -27.81 4.93
CA ASP A 93 27.13 -28.09 5.64
C ASP A 93 27.10 -29.49 6.27
N LEU A 94 26.00 -29.84 6.93
CA LEU A 94 25.81 -31.18 7.50
C LEU A 94 25.81 -32.26 6.41
N MET A 95 25.16 -32.02 5.27
CA MET A 95 25.14 -32.94 4.13
C MET A 95 26.54 -33.12 3.53
N LEU A 96 27.32 -32.04 3.44
CA LEU A 96 28.70 -32.08 2.99
C LEU A 96 29.55 -32.91 3.95
N MET A 97 29.44 -32.69 5.26
CA MET A 97 30.16 -33.49 6.27
C MET A 97 29.78 -34.97 6.25
N ARG A 98 28.50 -35.29 5.96
CA ARG A 98 28.01 -36.67 5.84
C ARG A 98 28.38 -37.32 4.50
N LYS A 99 28.81 -36.55 3.50
CA LYS A 99 29.10 -37.06 2.18
C LYS A 99 30.25 -38.06 2.27
N GLN A 100 30.02 -39.27 1.77
CA GLN A 100 31.00 -40.36 1.84
C GLN A 100 32.37 -39.97 1.27
N SER A 101 32.41 -39.20 0.17
CA SER A 101 33.66 -38.71 -0.40
C SER A 101 34.43 -37.78 0.54
N GLU A 102 33.74 -36.94 1.31
CA GLU A 102 34.36 -36.04 2.30
C GLU A 102 34.80 -36.81 3.54
N ILE A 103 34.03 -37.81 3.97
CA ILE A 103 34.42 -38.74 5.05
C ILE A 103 35.71 -39.48 4.66
N ILE A 104 35.80 -40.03 3.44
CA ILE A 104 37.01 -40.73 2.96
C ILE A 104 38.21 -39.77 2.92
N LYS A 105 38.03 -38.54 2.44
CA LYS A 105 39.09 -37.52 2.45
C LYS A 105 39.55 -37.21 3.88
N ARG A 106 38.61 -37.04 4.82
CA ARG A 106 38.90 -36.75 6.23
C ARG A 106 39.65 -37.90 6.90
N ILE A 107 39.21 -39.14 6.70
CA ILE A 107 39.88 -40.37 7.18
C ILE A 107 41.34 -40.44 6.67
N LYS A 108 41.57 -40.17 5.38
CA LYS A 108 42.91 -40.15 4.78
C LYS A 108 43.79 -39.05 5.37
N ASN A 109 43.25 -37.85 5.56
CA ASN A 109 43.97 -36.72 6.15
C ASN A 109 44.33 -36.96 7.62
N GLU A 110 43.47 -37.66 8.36
CA GLU A 110 43.69 -38.03 9.77
C GLU A 110 44.58 -39.28 9.94
N GLY A 111 45.04 -39.90 8.85
CA GLY A 111 45.95 -41.05 8.89
C GLY A 111 45.32 -42.35 9.39
N LEU A 112 43.98 -42.44 9.35
CA LEU A 112 43.25 -43.64 9.77
C LEU A 112 43.33 -44.71 8.68
N ALA A 113 43.70 -45.94 9.05
CA ALA A 113 43.78 -47.10 8.16
C ALA A 113 42.40 -47.72 7.88
N LEU A 114 41.43 -46.90 7.45
CA LEU A 114 40.08 -47.34 7.12
C LEU A 114 39.85 -47.26 5.60
N GLU A 115 39.39 -48.35 5.00
CA GLU A 115 39.04 -48.44 3.58
C GLU A 115 37.53 -48.63 3.39
N GLU A 116 37.01 -48.15 2.27
CA GLU A 116 35.59 -48.31 1.91
C GLU A 116 35.28 -49.76 1.56
N SER A 117 34.23 -50.33 2.17
CA SER A 117 33.72 -51.65 1.80
C SER A 117 33.13 -51.60 0.38
N LYS A 118 33.75 -52.31 -0.55
CA LYS A 118 33.26 -52.46 -1.93
C LYS A 118 32.22 -53.57 -2.08
N GLU A 119 32.06 -54.38 -1.03
CA GLU A 119 31.11 -55.49 -1.00
C GLU A 119 29.79 -55.03 -0.38
N PRO A 120 28.64 -55.38 -0.99
CA PRO A 120 27.33 -55.01 -0.47
C PRO A 120 27.02 -55.74 0.85
N PRO A 121 26.28 -55.12 1.78
CA PRO A 121 25.96 -55.73 3.06
C PRO A 121 25.08 -56.97 2.90
N VAL A 122 25.49 -58.08 3.51
CA VAL A 122 24.75 -59.35 3.55
C VAL A 122 23.86 -59.44 4.78
N LYS A 123 22.62 -59.90 4.59
CA LYS A 123 21.70 -60.18 5.70
C LYS A 123 22.18 -61.45 6.42
N LEU A 124 22.52 -61.32 7.70
CA LEU A 124 22.78 -62.45 8.58
C LEU A 124 21.44 -63.01 9.05
N TYR A 125 21.06 -64.20 8.58
CA TYR A 125 19.95 -64.95 9.16
C TYR A 125 20.47 -65.76 10.34
N ARG A 126 19.76 -65.70 11.48
CA ARG A 126 20.01 -66.54 12.66
C ARG A 126 18.93 -67.61 12.76
#